data_AF-A0A932P532-F1
#
_entry.id   AF-A0A932P532-F1
#
_cell.length_a   1.000
_cell.length_b   1.000
_cell.length_c   1.000
_cell.angle_alpha   90.00
_cell.angle_beta   90.00
_cell.angle_gamma   90.00
#
_symmetry.space_group_name_H-M   'P 1'
#
loop_
_entity.id
_entity.type
_entity.pdbx_description
1 polymer ?
#
loop_
_entity_poly.entity_id
_entity_poly.type
_entity_poly.pdbx_seq_one_letter_code
_entity_poly.pdbx_strand_id
1 'polypeptide(L)'
;MSGTIQLTFEFDRRRFASFHEAIRHSVYSCGRQLKYLAADLGMSPSELSRKLADNPNDPVHFPADRLPDLLRATGDMTPLYFLIDEFLRPQEEARLREFEDFKRRLPELRRLIKVLEGTKETDK
;
A
#
# COMPACT_ATOMS: atom_id res chain seq x y z
N MET A 1 39.39 3.48 0.16
CA MET A 1 38.77 2.15 0.32
C MET A 1 37.35 2.27 -0.23
N SER A 2 37.06 1.65 -1.36
CA SER A 2 35.72 1.71 -1.96
C SER A 2 34.83 0.69 -1.26
N GLY A 3 33.85 1.15 -0.48
CA GLY A 3 32.92 0.28 0.23
C GLY A 3 31.87 -0.27 -0.74
N THR A 4 31.83 -1.59 -0.93
CA THR A 4 30.75 -2.24 -1.66
C THR A 4 29.52 -2.26 -0.76
N ILE A 5 28.48 -1.50 -1.11
CA ILE A 5 27.17 -1.57 -0.45
C ILE A 5 26.40 -2.73 -1.09
N GLN A 6 26.25 -3.84 -0.37
CA GLN A 6 25.30 -4.88 -0.73
C GLN A 6 23.91 -4.50 -0.19
N LEU A 7 22.96 -4.30 -1.10
CA LEU A 7 21.54 -4.14 -0.78
C LEU A 7 20.83 -5.45 -1.09
N THR A 8 20.30 -6.10 -0.07
CA THR A 8 19.44 -7.29 -0.21
C THR A 8 17.99 -6.83 -0.17
N PHE A 9 17.26 -7.02 -1.27
CA PHE A 9 15.83 -6.73 -1.35
C PHE A 9 15.04 -8.02 -1.25
N GLU A 10 14.40 -8.24 -0.11
CA GLU A 10 13.37 -9.27 0.03
C GLU A 10 12.02 -8.67 -0.38
N PHE A 11 11.47 -9.17 -1.47
CA PHE A 11 10.14 -8.79 -1.92
C PHE A 11 9.11 -9.66 -1.22
N ASP A 12 8.70 -9.26 -0.02
CA ASP A 12 7.49 -9.82 0.59
C ASP A 12 6.26 -9.27 -0.16
N ARG A 13 5.57 -10.17 -0.87
CA ARG A 13 4.36 -9.85 -1.63
C ARG A 13 3.16 -9.60 -0.73
N ARG A 14 3.15 -10.16 0.48
CA ARG A 14 2.08 -9.96 1.43
C ARG A 14 2.35 -8.68 2.20
N ARG A 15 2.18 -7.55 1.50
CA ARG A 15 2.19 -6.22 2.12
C ARG A 15 1.19 -6.11 3.27
N PHE A 16 0.16 -6.96 3.25
CA PHE A 16 -0.86 -7.09 4.29
C PHE A 16 -1.06 -8.58 4.59
N ALA A 17 -1.21 -8.91 5.87
CA ALA A 17 -1.51 -10.27 6.32
C ALA A 17 -2.96 -10.67 6.04
N SER A 18 -3.85 -9.70 5.80
CA SER A 18 -5.26 -9.93 5.51
C SER A 18 -5.87 -8.83 4.63
N PHE A 19 -7.00 -9.13 4.00
CA PHE A 19 -7.79 -8.16 3.26
C PHE A 19 -8.30 -7.02 4.15
N HIS A 20 -8.63 -7.31 5.41
CA HIS A 20 -9.03 -6.31 6.41
C HIS A 20 -7.94 -5.28 6.67
N GLU A 21 -6.69 -5.73 6.75
CA GLU A 21 -5.53 -4.84 6.91
C GLU A 21 -5.32 -3.96 5.67
N ALA A 22 -5.54 -4.49 4.46
CA ALA A 22 -5.50 -3.69 3.23
C ALA A 22 -6.59 -2.59 3.19
N ILE A 23 -7.81 -2.90 3.64
CA ILE A 23 -8.90 -1.91 3.79
C ILE A 23 -8.51 -0.85 4.82
N ARG A 24 -8.03 -1.28 5.99
CA ARG A 24 -7.60 -0.38 7.07
C ARG A 24 -6.51 0.57 6.59
N HIS A 25 -5.51 0.03 5.89
CA HIS A 25 -4.45 0.82 5.29
C HIS A 25 -5.02 1.88 4.36
N SER A 26 -5.89 1.51 3.42
CA SER A 26 -6.53 2.43 2.47
C SER A 26 -7.22 3.62 3.15
N VAL A 27 -7.90 3.38 4.27
CA VAL A 27 -8.58 4.45 5.02
C VAL A 27 -7.57 5.39 5.70
N TYR A 28 -6.55 4.86 6.36
CA TYR A 28 -5.62 5.69 7.13
C TYR A 28 -4.48 6.30 6.29
N SER A 29 -4.18 5.77 5.11
CA SER A 29 -3.11 6.25 4.22
C SER A 29 -3.58 7.25 3.17
N CYS A 30 -4.88 7.35 2.89
CA CYS A 30 -5.42 8.19 1.80
C CYS A 30 -5.32 9.71 2.03
N GLY A 31 -4.74 10.17 3.15
CA GLY A 31 -4.55 11.59 3.46
C GLY A 31 -5.82 12.36 3.81
N ARG A 32 -7.00 11.72 3.79
CA ARG A 32 -8.29 12.32 4.17
C ARG A 32 -8.58 12.06 5.64
N GLN A 33 -9.19 13.05 6.31
CA GLN A 33 -9.64 12.87 7.70
C GLN A 33 -10.79 11.86 7.77
N LEU A 34 -10.77 10.99 8.78
CA LEU A 34 -11.76 9.91 8.97
C LEU A 34 -13.22 10.42 8.93
N LYS A 35 -13.49 11.62 9.47
CA LYS A 35 -14.84 12.18 9.49
C LYS A 35 -15.41 12.47 8.10
N TYR A 36 -14.57 12.87 7.14
CA TYR A 36 -14.99 13.13 5.77
C TYR A 36 -15.21 11.81 5.02
N LEU A 37 -14.34 10.82 5.24
CA LEU A 37 -14.51 9.48 4.68
C LEU A 37 -15.79 8.82 5.20
N ALA A 38 -16.06 8.92 6.50
CA ALA A 38 -17.27 8.37 7.10
C ALA A 38 -18.54 9.01 6.49
N ALA A 39 -18.52 10.33 6.27
CA ALA A 39 -19.62 11.04 5.62
C ALA A 39 -19.86 10.56 4.17
N ASP A 40 -18.80 10.40 3.37
CA ASP A 40 -18.89 9.85 2.00
C ASP A 40 -19.41 8.40 2.01
N LEU A 41 -19.09 7.67 3.07
CA LEU A 41 -19.54 6.29 3.30
C LEU A 41 -20.89 6.22 4.03
N GLY A 42 -21.60 7.34 4.21
CA GLY A 42 -22.93 7.34 4.82
C GLY A 42 -22.98 6.76 6.24
N MET A 43 -21.89 6.85 7.00
CA MET A 43 -21.78 6.32 8.36
C MET A 43 -21.13 7.31 9.32
N SER A 44 -21.24 7.07 10.62
CA SER A 44 -20.57 7.91 11.62
C SER A 44 -19.06 7.60 11.68
N PRO A 45 -18.21 8.54 12.12
CA PRO A 45 -16.78 8.29 12.30
C PRO A 45 -16.49 7.15 13.29
N SER A 46 -17.28 7.06 14.36
CA SER A 46 -17.19 5.99 15.36
C SER A 46 -17.57 4.64 14.78
N GLU A 47 -18.61 4.59 13.94
CA GLU A 47 -19.02 3.37 13.26
C GLU A 47 -17.93 2.88 12.28
N LEU A 48 -17.38 3.79 11.47
CA LEU A 48 -16.28 3.45 10.56
C LEU A 48 -15.06 2.94 11.34
N SER A 49 -14.67 3.64 12.41
CA SER A 49 -13.56 3.21 13.27
C SER A 49 -13.80 1.84 13.88
N ARG A 50 -15.03 1.55 14.34
CA ARG A 50 -15.40 0.24 14.92
C ARG A 50 -15.33 -0.87 13.87
N LYS A 51 -15.84 -0.61 12.66
CA LYS A 51 -15.79 -1.55 11.52
C LYS A 51 -14.38 -1.86 11.04
N LEU A 52 -13.45 -0.91 11.20
CA LEU A 52 -12.04 -1.05 10.87
C LEU A 52 -11.21 -1.61 12.03
N ALA A 53 -11.75 -1.62 13.25
CA ALA A 53 -11.11 -2.28 14.38
C ALA A 53 -11.11 -3.79 14.14
N ASP A 54 -10.03 -4.46 14.52
CA ASP A 54 -9.96 -5.93 14.52
C ASP A 54 -10.22 -6.42 15.95
N ASN A 55 -11.41 -6.12 16.47
CA ASN A 55 -11.74 -6.43 17.86
C ASN A 55 -12.33 -7.84 17.97
N PRO A 56 -11.64 -8.80 18.61
CA PRO A 56 -12.17 -10.16 18.76
C PRO A 56 -13.44 -10.23 19.61
N ASN A 57 -13.68 -9.23 20.47
CA ASN A 57 -14.88 -9.15 21.31
C ASN A 57 -16.04 -8.39 20.64
N ASP A 58 -15.81 -7.79 19.47
CA ASP A 58 -16.81 -7.04 18.70
C ASP A 58 -16.56 -7.29 17.19
N PRO A 59 -17.09 -8.40 16.63
CA PRO A 59 -16.80 -8.86 15.26
C PRO A 59 -17.60 -8.06 14.21
N VAL A 60 -17.63 -6.74 14.36
CA VAL A 60 -18.26 -5.84 13.39
C VAL A 60 -17.22 -5.49 12.34
N HIS A 61 -17.40 -6.04 11.14
CA HIS A 61 -16.49 -5.81 10.01
C HIS A 61 -17.05 -4.79 9.00
N PHE A 62 -16.16 -4.26 8.17
CA PHE A 62 -16.55 -3.43 7.04
C PHE A 62 -17.33 -4.27 6.01
N PRO A 63 -18.53 -3.84 5.57
CA PRO A 63 -19.36 -4.62 4.64
C PRO A 63 -18.71 -4.72 3.25
N ALA A 64 -18.72 -5.91 2.65
CA ALA A 64 -18.08 -6.17 1.36
C ALA A 64 -18.75 -5.41 0.19
N ASP A 65 -20.06 -5.23 0.25
CA ASP A 65 -20.86 -4.47 -0.73
C ASP A 65 -20.49 -2.98 -0.76
N ARG A 66 -19.94 -2.44 0.34
CA ARG A 66 -19.48 -1.06 0.47
C ARG A 66 -18.06 -0.85 -0.05
N LEU A 67 -17.36 -1.90 -0.49
CA LEU A 67 -15.99 -1.81 -0.99
C LEU A 67 -15.85 -0.81 -2.16
N PRO A 68 -16.72 -0.81 -3.19
CA PRO A 68 -16.59 0.15 -4.29
C PRO A 68 -16.69 1.61 -3.82
N ASP A 69 -17.53 1.88 -2.82
CA ASP A 69 -17.67 3.22 -2.24
C ASP A 69 -16.44 3.61 -1.44
N LEU A 70 -15.84 2.66 -0.71
CA LEU A 70 -14.55 2.85 -0.03
C LEU A 70 -13.46 3.23 -1.04
N LEU A 71 -13.32 2.49 -2.14
CA LEU A 71 -12.31 2.76 -3.17
C LEU A 71 -12.50 4.15 -3.80
N ARG A 72 -13.75 4.58 -4.04
CA ARG A 72 -14.05 5.93 -4.55
C ARG A 72 -13.73 7.00 -3.52
N ALA A 73 -14.07 6.78 -2.25
CA ALA A 73 -13.86 7.75 -1.18
C ALA A 73 -12.37 7.91 -0.83
N THR A 74 -11.61 6.83 -0.77
CA THR A 74 -10.16 6.90 -0.47
C THR A 74 -9.33 7.25 -1.70
N GLY A 75 -9.81 6.91 -2.91
CA GLY A 75 -9.02 6.96 -4.13
C GLY A 75 -7.88 5.94 -4.15
N ASP A 76 -7.81 5.04 -3.17
CA ASP A 76 -6.74 4.07 -3.01
C ASP A 76 -7.23 2.67 -3.43
N MET A 77 -6.60 2.14 -4.48
CA MET A 77 -6.92 0.84 -5.10
C MET A 77 -6.23 -0.35 -4.41
N THR A 78 -5.50 -0.11 -3.32
CA THR A 78 -4.78 -1.15 -2.57
C THR A 78 -5.65 -2.38 -2.24
N PRO A 79 -6.90 -2.25 -1.74
CA PRO A 79 -7.74 -3.41 -1.48
C PRO A 79 -8.09 -4.20 -2.75
N LEU A 80 -8.29 -3.52 -3.88
CA LEU A 80 -8.56 -4.19 -5.16
C LEU A 80 -7.32 -4.96 -5.64
N TYR A 81 -6.13 -4.34 -5.56
CA TYR A 81 -4.90 -5.01 -5.94
C TYR A 81 -4.59 -6.22 -5.07
N PHE A 82 -4.90 -6.17 -3.78
CA PHE A 82 -4.81 -7.33 -2.89
C PHE A 82 -5.59 -8.53 -3.44
N LEU A 83 -6.85 -8.33 -3.87
CA LEU A 83 -7.67 -9.42 -4.41
C LEU A 83 -7.17 -9.92 -5.78
N ILE A 84 -6.70 -9.01 -6.64
CA ILE A 84 -6.12 -9.39 -7.94
C ILE A 84 -4.86 -10.23 -7.74
N ASP A 85 -4.00 -9.82 -6.80
CA ASP A 85 -2.79 -10.56 -6.42
C ASP A 85 -3.11 -11.96 -5.89
N GLU A 86 -4.09 -12.06 -4.99
CA GLU A 86 -4.42 -13.32 -4.34
C GLU A 86 -5.09 -14.33 -5.30
N PHE A 87 -5.90 -13.86 -6.26
CA PHE A 87 -6.77 -14.75 -7.04
C PHE A 87 -6.53 -14.79 -8.56
N LEU A 88 -5.88 -13.79 -9.17
CA LEU A 88 -5.82 -13.68 -10.65
C LEU A 88 -4.42 -13.80 -11.26
N ARG A 89 -3.35 -13.85 -10.47
CA ARG A 89 -1.98 -13.92 -11.02
C ARG A 89 -1.45 -15.36 -11.04
N PRO A 90 -1.00 -15.88 -12.21
CA PRO A 90 -0.13 -17.05 -12.24
C PRO A 90 1.12 -16.72 -11.43
N GLN A 91 1.31 -17.41 -10.30
CA GLN A 91 2.24 -16.98 -9.25
C GLN A 91 3.70 -16.88 -9.70
N GLU A 92 4.09 -17.51 -10.80
CA GLU A 92 5.46 -17.53 -11.33
C GLU A 92 5.71 -16.42 -12.35
N GLU A 93 4.83 -16.23 -13.33
CA GLU A 93 5.05 -15.23 -14.38
C GLU A 93 4.94 -13.79 -13.86
N ALA A 94 4.10 -13.56 -12.84
CA ALA A 94 4.01 -12.26 -12.19
C ALA A 94 5.31 -11.90 -11.47
N ARG A 95 6.04 -12.88 -10.89
CA ARG A 95 7.34 -12.63 -10.21
C ARG A 95 8.39 -12.18 -11.21
N LEU A 96 8.45 -12.87 -12.34
CA LEU A 96 9.38 -12.55 -13.41
C LEU A 96 9.08 -11.15 -13.98
N ARG A 97 7.81 -10.81 -14.23
CA ARG A 97 7.43 -9.49 -14.75
C ARG A 97 7.73 -8.33 -13.78
N GLU A 98 7.38 -8.46 -12.50
CA GLU A 98 7.68 -7.44 -11.49
C GLU A 98 9.18 -7.24 -11.29
N PHE A 99 9.95 -8.33 -11.30
CA PHE A 99 11.40 -8.27 -11.19
C PHE A 99 12.05 -7.60 -12.40
N GLU A 100 11.57 -7.89 -13.61
CA GLU A 100 12.02 -7.20 -14.83
C GLU A 100 11.62 -5.71 -14.84
N ASP A 101 10.43 -5.37 -14.35
CA ASP A 101 10.01 -3.97 -14.19
C ASP A 101 10.86 -3.22 -13.17
N PHE A 102 11.19 -3.85 -12.05
CA PHE A 102 12.09 -3.28 -11.05
C PHE A 102 13.50 -3.10 -11.59
N LYS A 103 14.06 -4.12 -12.27
CA LYS A 103 15.35 -4.03 -12.97
C LYS A 103 15.40 -2.84 -13.93
N ARG A 104 14.31 -2.61 -14.68
CA ARG A 104 14.21 -1.49 -15.63
C ARG A 104 14.29 -0.12 -14.93
N ARG A 105 13.82 -0.01 -13.69
CA ARG A 105 13.82 1.23 -12.89
C ARG A 105 15.09 1.43 -12.06
N LEU A 106 15.92 0.41 -11.85
CA LEU A 106 17.21 0.53 -11.13
C LEU A 106 18.14 1.64 -11.67
N PRO A 107 18.26 1.87 -12.99
CA PRO A 107 19.07 2.97 -13.51
C PRO A 107 18.56 4.34 -13.07
N GLU A 108 17.25 4.53 -12.95
CA GLU A 108 16.64 5.78 -12.51
C GLU A 108 16.89 6.02 -11.02
N LEU A 109 16.73 4.98 -10.20
CA LEU A 109 17.05 5.04 -8.77
C LEU A 109 18.53 5.37 -8.54
N ARG A 110 19.43 4.77 -9.33
CA ARG A 110 20.87 5.06 -9.28
C ARG A 110 21.17 6.51 -9.65
N ARG A 111 20.43 7.10 -10.58
CA ARG A 111 20.55 8.53 -10.91
C ARG A 111 20.09 9.40 -9.75
N LEU A 112 18.95 9.08 -9.12
CA LEU A 112 18.44 9.82 -7.96
C LEU A 112 19.43 9.78 -6.78
N ILE A 113 20.01 8.61 -6.47
CA ILE A 113 21.02 8.47 -5.42
C ILE A 113 22.24 9.36 -5.71
N LYS A 114 22.74 9.36 -6.95
CA LYS A 114 23.87 10.21 -7.35
C LYS A 114 23.56 11.71 -7.21
N VAL A 115 22.34 12.13 -7.55
CA VAL A 115 21.92 13.53 -7.38
C VAL A 115 21.95 13.90 -5.90
N LEU A 116 21.40 13.05 -5.04
CA LEU A 116 21.37 13.26 -3.58
C LEU A 116 22.77 13.26 -2.95
N GLU A 117 23.70 12.44 -3.46
CA GLU A 117 25.09 12.43 -3.04
C GLU A 117 25.85 13.68 -3.51
N GLY A 118 25.65 14.13 -4.75
CA GLY A 118 26.29 15.33 -5.30
C GLY A 118 25.80 16.65 -4.70
N THR A 119 24.54 16.71 -4.24
CA THR A 119 24.01 17.90 -3.54
C THR A 119 24.59 18.14 -2.15
N LYS A 120 25.30 17.16 -1.55
CA LYS A 120 25.95 17.35 -0.25
C LYS A 120 27.29 18.11 -0.31
N GLU A 121 27.86 18.32 -1.50
CA GLU A 121 29.17 18.98 -1.65
C GLU A 121 29.09 20.48 -2.02
N THR A 122 27.91 21.03 -2.29
CA THR A 122 27.77 22.41 -2.80
C THR A 122 27.31 23.44 -1.75
N ASP A 123 27.17 23.05 -0.48
CA ASP A 123 26.80 23.95 0.60
C ASP A 123 27.98 24.08 1.59
N LYS A 124 29.04 24.77 1.15
CA LYS A 124 30.16 25.16 2.00
C LYS A 124 30.72 26.52 1.58
#